data_AF-A0A973Z2R4-F1
#
_entry.id   AF-A0A973Z2R4-F1
#
_cell.length_a   1.000
_cell.length_b   1.000
_cell.length_c   1.000
_cell.angle_alpha   90.00
_cell.angle_beta   90.00
_cell.angle_gamma   90.00
#
_symmetry.space_group_name_H-M   'P 1'
#
loop_
_entity.id
_entity.type
_entity.pdbx_description
1 polymer ?
#
loop_
_entity_poly.entity_id
_entity_poly.type
_entity_poly.pdbx_seq_one_letter_code
_entity_poly.pdbx_strand_id
1 'polypeptide(L)' 'PLLIQSYGGDPAVVGAVGMLAGFCGTLMTPMAANFNLVPAALLELRDQYGVVKAQIATALPLLAVNILILYFAAFR' A
#
# COMPACT_ATOMS: atom_id res chain seq x y z
N PRO A 1 17.38 -2.77 -0.48
CA PRO A 1 18.83 -2.68 -0.21
C PRO A 1 19.25 -1.45 0.60
N LEU A 2 18.70 -0.25 0.35
CA LEU A 2 19.08 0.97 1.09
C LEU A 2 18.81 0.88 2.60
N LEU A 3 17.61 0.46 3.03
CA LEU A 3 17.26 0.34 4.46
C LEU A 3 18.13 -0.70 5.19
N ILE A 4 18.59 -1.74 4.50
CA ILE A 4 19.36 -2.85 5.10
C ILE A 4 20.86 -2.53 5.07
N GLN A 5 21.40 -2.16 3.91
CA GLN A 5 22.84 -1.93 3.70
C GLN A 5 23.33 -0.59 4.24
N SER A 6 22.49 0.46 4.18
CA SER A 6 22.89 1.82 4.57
C SER A 6 22.42 2.22 5.96
N TYR A 7 21.30 1.65 6.43
CA TYR A 7 20.70 1.98 7.73
C TYR A 7 20.68 0.80 8.72
N GLY A 8 21.29 -0.35 8.36
CA GLY A 8 21.43 -1.50 9.26
C GLY A 8 20.11 -2.19 9.63
N GLY A 9 19.04 -1.96 8.87
CA GLY A 9 17.71 -2.49 9.18
C GLY A 9 17.62 -3.99 9.00
N ASP A 10 16.88 -4.66 9.89
CA ASP A 10 16.69 -6.11 9.82
C ASP A 10 16.08 -6.55 8.47
N PRO A 11 16.75 -7.42 7.71
CA PRO A 11 16.32 -7.78 6.36
C PRO A 11 15.00 -8.54 6.31
N ALA A 12 14.65 -9.30 7.36
CA ALA A 12 13.40 -10.05 7.41
C ALA A 12 12.22 -9.10 7.63
N VAL A 13 12.34 -8.15 8.57
CA VAL A 13 11.31 -7.15 8.84
C VAL A 13 11.15 -6.19 7.66
N VAL A 14 12.26 -5.65 7.13
CA VAL A 14 12.23 -4.76 5.95
C VAL A 14 11.64 -5.46 4.74
N GLY A 15 11.94 -6.74 4.53
CA GLY A 15 11.38 -7.54 3.44
C GLY A 15 9.87 -7.75 3.58
N ALA A 16 9.42 -8.29 4.71
CA ALA A 16 8.01 -8.63 4.91
C ALA A 16 7.12 -7.38 5.01
N VAL A 17 7.48 -6.42 5.86
CA VAL A 17 6.69 -5.20 6.10
C VAL A 17 6.82 -4.23 4.91
N GLY A 18 7.98 -4.20 4.26
CA GLY A 18 8.18 -3.40 3.04
C GLY A 18 7.30 -3.88 1.87
N MET A 19 7.10 -5.19 1.72
CA MET A 19 6.16 -5.71 0.73
C MET A 19 4.70 -5.32 1.04
N LEU A 20 4.28 -5.40 2.31
CA LEU A 20 2.93 -4.98 2.73
C LEU A 20 2.70 -3.48 2.52
N ALA A 21 3.68 -2.64 2.85
CA ALA A 21 3.64 -1.21 2.55
C ALA A 21 3.54 -0.94 1.04
N GLY A 22 4.26 -1.72 0.22
CA GLY A 22 4.17 -1.68 -1.24
C GLY A 22 2.76 -1.98 -1.77
N PHE A 23 2.09 -3.01 -1.23
CA PHE A 23 0.69 -3.31 -1.56
C PHE A 23 -0.27 -2.18 -1.20
N CYS A 24 -0.06 -1.51 -0.06
CA CYS A 24 -0.87 -0.33 0.30
C CYS A 24 -0.68 0.79 -0.74
N GLY A 25 0.54 0.97 -1.24
CA GLY A 25 0.87 1.93 -2.30
C GLY A 25 0.16 1.61 -3.61
N THR A 26 0.19 0.36 -4.08
CA THR A 26 -0.44 -0.03 -5.35
C THR A 26 -1.96 0.14 -5.33
N LEU A 27 -2.62 -0.12 -4.19
CA LEU A 27 -4.06 0.09 -4.01
C LEU A 27 -4.50 1.55 -4.15
N MET A 28 -3.61 2.52 -3.88
CA MET A 28 -3.90 3.95 -4.02
C MET A 28 -3.65 4.49 -5.44
N THR A 29 -3.09 3.68 -6.35
CA THR A 29 -2.72 4.11 -7.71
C THR A 29 -3.81 3.78 -8.75
N PRO A 30 -3.84 4.48 -9.90
CA PRO A 30 -4.78 4.19 -10.98
C PRO A 30 -4.67 2.77 -11.56
N MET A 31 -3.59 2.03 -11.26
CA MET A 31 -3.46 0.62 -11.64
C MET A 31 -4.46 -0.28 -10.91
N ALA A 32 -4.74 -0.04 -9.62
CA ALA A 32 -5.81 -0.71 -8.88
C ALA A 32 -7.20 -0.21 -9.30
N ALA A 33 -7.28 1.06 -9.70
CA ALA A 33 -8.48 1.59 -10.33
C ALA A 33 -8.84 0.76 -11.56
N ASN A 34 -7.91 0.49 -12.49
CA ASN A 34 -8.24 -0.25 -13.71
C ASN A 34 -8.90 -1.63 -13.46
N PHE A 35 -8.49 -2.36 -12.43
CA PHE A 35 -9.10 -3.66 -12.08
C PHE A 35 -10.53 -3.55 -11.51
N ASN A 36 -10.84 -2.47 -10.79
CA ASN A 36 -12.19 -2.22 -10.24
C ASN A 36 -13.05 -1.31 -11.13
N LEU A 37 -12.43 -0.55 -12.01
CA LEU A 37 -13.03 0.46 -12.90
C LEU A 37 -13.56 -0.21 -14.18
N VAL A 38 -12.92 -1.27 -14.66
CA VAL A 38 -13.45 -2.13 -15.74
C VAL A 38 -14.83 -2.72 -15.37
N PRO A 39 -15.01 -3.42 -14.24
CA PRO A 39 -16.33 -3.91 -13.85
C PRO A 39 -17.29 -2.79 -13.44
N ALA A 40 -16.82 -1.67 -12.87
CA ALA A 40 -17.70 -0.53 -12.54
C ALA A 40 -18.21 0.21 -13.78
N ALA A 41 -17.41 0.30 -14.83
CA ALA A 41 -17.81 0.81 -16.14
C ALA A 41 -18.81 -0.14 -16.82
N LEU A 42 -18.61 -1.46 -16.68
CA LEU A 42 -19.56 -2.46 -17.17
C LEU A 42 -20.93 -2.40 -16.45
N LEU A 43 -20.96 -1.97 -15.19
CA LEU A 43 -22.17 -1.78 -14.38
C LEU A 43 -22.76 -0.35 -14.46
N GLU A 44 -22.23 0.51 -15.34
CA GLU A 44 -22.64 1.93 -15.50
C GLU A 44 -22.72 2.71 -14.17
N LEU A 45 -21.83 2.40 -13.22
CA LEU A 45 -21.81 3.11 -11.94
C LEU A 45 -21.45 4.58 -12.17
N ARG A 46 -22.28 5.47 -11.60
CA ARG A 46 -22.19 6.94 -11.76
C ARG A 46 -20.85 7.53 -11.32
N ASP A 47 -20.11 6.82 -10.47
CA ASP A 47 -18.78 7.21 -10.01
C ASP A 47 -17.80 6.04 -10.09
N GLN A 48 -17.06 5.99 -11.19
CA GLN A 48 -16.05 4.98 -11.48
C GLN A 48 -14.82 5.08 -10.55
N TYR A 49 -14.61 6.21 -9.88
CA TYR A 49 -13.49 6.45 -8.96
C TYR A 49 -13.88 6.26 -7.49
N GLY A 50 -15.16 6.04 -7.17
CA GLY A 50 -15.63 5.81 -5.80
C GLY A 50 -14.92 4.66 -5.09
N VAL A 51 -14.54 3.62 -5.85
CA VAL A 51 -13.81 2.44 -5.36
C VAL A 51 -12.40 2.79 -4.90
N VAL A 52 -11.70 3.64 -5.66
CA VAL A 52 -10.35 4.13 -5.30
C VAL A 52 -10.44 4.99 -4.03
N LYS A 53 -11.46 5.84 -3.93
CA LYS A 53 -11.65 6.69 -2.74
C LYS A 53 -11.89 5.85 -1.47
N ALA A 54 -12.65 4.77 -1.58
CA ALA A 54 -12.85 3.82 -0.50
C ALA A 54 -11.56 3.05 -0.14
N GLN A 55 -10.79 2.63 -1.15
CA GLN A 55 -9.51 1.94 -0.94
C GLN A 55 -8.44 2.83 -0.32
N ILE A 56 -8.37 4.11 -0.71
CA ILE A 56 -7.46 5.10 -0.09
C ILE A 56 -7.77 5.25 1.40
N ALA A 57 -9.06 5.31 1.78
CA ALA A 57 -9.47 5.44 3.17
C ALA A 57 -8.99 4.26 4.03
N THR A 58 -8.88 3.05 3.47
CA THR A 58 -8.34 1.88 4.17
C THR A 58 -6.82 1.74 4.03
N ALA A 59 -6.23 2.14 2.90
CA ALA A 59 -4.82 1.95 2.60
C ALA A 59 -3.92 2.91 3.39
N LEU A 60 -4.36 4.15 3.61
CA LEU A 60 -3.63 5.15 4.40
C LEU A 60 -3.34 4.71 5.84
N PRO A 61 -4.33 4.28 6.65
CA PRO A 61 -4.07 3.84 8.02
C PRO A 61 -3.21 2.57 8.03
N LEU A 62 -3.41 1.64 7.10
CA LEU A 62 -2.57 0.44 6.99
C LEU A 62 -1.12 0.79 6.67
N LEU A 63 -0.90 1.72 5.74
CA LEU A 63 0.43 2.20 5.39
C LEU A 63 1.11 2.86 6.61
N ALA A 64 0.39 3.69 7.35
CA ALA A 64 0.90 4.34 8.55
C ALA A 64 1.34 3.31 9.61
N VAL A 65 0.54 2.27 9.84
CA VAL A 65 0.89 1.18 10.76
C VAL A 65 2.13 0.42 10.28
N ASN A 66 2.22 0.09 8.99
CA ASN A 66 3.40 -0.59 8.44
C ASN A 66 4.67 0.26 8.57
N ILE A 67 4.57 1.58 8.38
CA ILE A 67 5.69 2.51 8.59
C ILE A 67 6.14 2.51 10.06
N LEU A 68 5.20 2.55 11.01
CA LEU A 68 5.53 2.47 12.44
C LEU A 68 6.22 1.15 12.79
N ILE A 69 5.73 0.02 12.25
CA ILE A 69 6.35 -1.30 12.47
C ILE A 69 7.78 -1.30 11.91
N LEU A 70 7.99 -0.81 10.69
CA LEU A 70 9.33 -0.68 10.10
C LEU A 70 10.24 0.18 10.96
N TYR A 71 9.76 1.31 11.46
CA TYR A 71 10.55 2.22 12.29
C TYR A 71 10.98 1.58 13.62
N PHE A 72 10.08 0.89 14.32
CA PHE A 72 10.38 0.30 15.63
C PHE A 72 11.03 -1.08 15.58
N ALA A 73 10.70 -1.91 14.58
CA ALA A 73 11.12 -3.30 14.51
C ALA A 73 12.31 -3.52 13.57
N ALA A 74 12.48 -2.70 12.52
CA ALA A 74 13.62 -2.86 11.62
C ALA A 74 14.89 -2.16 12.12
N PHE A 75 14.76 -1.02 12.81
CA PHE A 75 15.88 -0.15 13.20
C PHE A 75 16.16 -0.13 14.71
N ARG A 76 16.02 -1.28 15.36
CA ARG A 76 16.36 -1.47 16.78
C ARG A 76 17.87 -1.45 17.02
#